data_AF-A0A212S9I4-F1
#
_entry.id   AF-A0A212S9I4-F1
#
_cell.length_a   1.000
_cell.length_b   1.000
_cell.length_c   1.000
_cell.angle_alpha   90.00
_cell.angle_beta   90.00
_cell.angle_gamma   90.00
#
_symmetry.space_group_name_H-M   'P 1'
#
loop_
_entity.id
_entity.type
_entity.pdbx_description
1 polymer ?
#
loop_
_entity_poly.entity_id
_entity_poly.type
_entity_poly.pdbx_seq_one_letter_code
_entity_poly.pdbx_strand_id
1 'polypeptide(L)'
;MADPQEPPHRETLVGSVERVTFHNEDNGFAVLKVKARGHRDLVPVVGHAASISAGEFIHAVGVWFTDRMHGLQFKADFLKTTPPTTAEGIEKYLGSGMVRGIGPKFAQRIVAAFGEGTFEIIEAEPARLREVSGIGEMRATRIAAGWAEQKAVRDIMV
;
A
#
# COMPACT_ATOMS: atom_id res chain seq x y z
N MET A 1 40.39 -16.69 18.17
CA MET A 1 39.54 -15.82 19.00
C MET A 1 38.64 -15.07 18.04
N ALA A 2 37.33 -15.28 18.12
CA ALA A 2 36.37 -14.70 17.21
C ALA A 2 36.22 -13.19 17.48
N ASP A 3 36.16 -12.42 16.39
CA ASP A 3 35.95 -10.98 16.36
C ASP A 3 34.56 -10.62 16.93
N PRO A 4 34.41 -9.57 17.76
CA PRO A 4 33.10 -9.18 18.30
C PRO A 4 32.19 -8.79 17.14
N GLN A 5 31.01 -9.37 17.10
CA GLN A 5 29.99 -9.17 16.07
C GLN A 5 29.69 -7.67 15.91
N GLU A 6 30.12 -7.08 14.80
CA GLU A 6 29.64 -5.79 14.32
C GLU A 6 28.10 -5.88 14.22
N PRO A 7 27.33 -4.98 14.84
CA PRO A 7 25.88 -5.04 14.73
C PRO A 7 25.53 -4.98 13.24
N PRO A 8 24.58 -5.79 12.75
CA PRO A 8 24.27 -5.82 11.33
C PRO A 8 23.93 -4.41 10.86
N HIS A 9 24.63 -3.95 9.81
CA HIS A 9 24.43 -2.62 9.26
C HIS A 9 22.96 -2.43 8.90
N ARG A 10 22.29 -1.55 9.66
CA ARG A 10 20.90 -1.20 9.38
C ARG A 10 20.87 -0.28 8.16
N GLU A 11 20.12 -0.69 7.17
CA GLU A 11 19.90 0.04 5.94
C GLU A 11 18.49 0.63 5.90
N THR A 12 18.32 1.65 5.06
CA THR A 12 17.02 2.26 4.79
C THR A 12 16.58 1.90 3.38
N LEU A 13 15.37 1.38 3.26
CA LEU A 13 14.74 1.05 1.98
C LEU A 13 13.45 1.85 1.81
N VAL A 14 13.39 2.60 0.70
CA VAL A 14 12.23 3.42 0.33
C VAL A 14 11.72 3.02 -1.06
N GLY A 15 10.40 2.98 -1.22
CA GLY A 15 9.79 2.61 -2.50
C GLY A 15 8.27 2.43 -2.44
N SER A 16 7.68 2.18 -3.60
CA SER A 16 6.25 1.87 -3.71
C SER A 16 5.99 0.37 -3.52
N VAL A 17 4.92 0.04 -2.80
CA VAL A 17 4.41 -1.32 -2.68
C VAL A 17 3.75 -1.68 -4.00
N GLU A 18 4.36 -2.56 -4.78
CA GLU A 18 3.77 -3.08 -6.00
C GLU A 18 2.73 -4.14 -5.70
N ARG A 19 2.99 -4.96 -4.67
CA ARG A 19 2.07 -6.02 -4.26
C ARG A 19 2.27 -6.40 -2.80
N VAL A 20 1.16 -6.61 -2.11
CA VAL A 20 1.12 -7.33 -0.83
C VAL A 20 0.98 -8.82 -1.14
N THR A 21 2.01 -9.60 -0.84
CA THR A 21 2.02 -11.06 -1.08
C THR A 21 1.30 -11.80 0.03
N PHE A 22 1.45 -11.32 1.26
CA PHE A 22 0.78 -11.84 2.44
C PHE A 22 0.66 -10.72 3.48
N HIS A 23 -0.45 -10.67 4.20
CA HIS A 23 -0.63 -9.82 5.37
C HIS A 23 -1.48 -10.58 6.39
N ASN A 24 -1.03 -10.61 7.63
CA ASN A 24 -1.78 -11.13 8.76
C ASN A 24 -2.28 -9.93 9.57
N GLU A 25 -3.60 -9.72 9.59
CA GLU A 25 -4.23 -8.61 10.27
C GLU A 25 -4.15 -8.71 11.81
N ASP A 26 -4.02 -9.93 12.37
CA ASP A 26 -4.00 -10.15 13.82
C ASP A 26 -2.69 -9.69 14.47
N ASN A 27 -1.56 -9.89 13.79
CA ASN A 27 -0.22 -9.54 14.31
C ASN A 27 0.53 -8.52 13.46
N GLY A 28 -0.05 -8.09 12.34
CA GLY A 28 0.51 -7.12 11.41
C GLY A 28 1.62 -7.66 10.51
N PHE A 29 1.97 -8.95 10.56
CA PHE A 29 3.05 -9.50 9.73
C PHE A 29 2.73 -9.35 8.24
N ALA A 30 3.66 -8.78 7.47
CA ALA A 30 3.48 -8.48 6.06
C ALA A 30 4.67 -8.94 5.22
N VAL A 31 4.36 -9.47 4.03
CA VAL A 31 5.33 -9.81 2.98
C VAL A 31 4.99 -9.00 1.73
N LEU A 32 5.90 -8.13 1.32
CA LEU A 32 5.67 -7.13 0.28
C LEU A 32 6.62 -7.35 -0.89
N LYS A 33 6.19 -6.94 -2.08
CA LYS A 33 7.05 -6.69 -3.23
C LYS A 33 7.11 -5.20 -3.47
N VAL A 34 8.31 -4.64 -3.33
CA VAL A 34 8.52 -3.19 -3.30
C VAL A 34 9.40 -2.78 -4.47
N LYS A 35 8.97 -1.79 -5.23
CA LYS A 35 9.81 -1.12 -6.22
C LYS A 35 10.69 -0.11 -5.49
N ALA A 36 11.82 -0.58 -5.01
CA ALA A 36 12.74 0.19 -4.19
C ALA A 36 13.62 1.11 -5.04
N ARG A 37 13.90 2.32 -4.55
CA ARG A 37 14.81 3.26 -5.22
C ARG A 37 16.21 2.64 -5.31
N GLY A 38 16.80 2.64 -6.50
CA GLY A 38 18.13 2.08 -6.75
C GLY A 38 18.14 0.58 -7.07
N HIS A 39 16.99 -0.09 -7.01
CA HIS A 39 16.86 -1.50 -7.39
C HIS A 39 16.10 -1.62 -8.72
N ARG A 40 16.56 -2.49 -9.61
CA ARG A 40 15.88 -2.77 -10.88
C ARG A 40 14.66 -3.67 -10.69
N ASP A 41 14.82 -4.70 -9.88
CA ASP A 41 13.78 -5.69 -9.59
C ASP A 41 13.01 -5.35 -8.32
N LEU A 42 11.85 -5.99 -8.15
CA LEU A 42 11.03 -5.84 -6.95
C LEU A 42 11.71 -6.52 -5.76
N VAL A 43 12.01 -5.71 -4.73
CA VAL A 43 12.61 -6.18 -3.49
C VAL A 43 11.54 -6.85 -2.64
N PRO A 44 11.74 -8.11 -2.19
CA PRO A 44 10.89 -8.71 -1.18
C PRO A 44 11.19 -8.07 0.18
N VAL A 45 10.18 -7.48 0.82
CA VAL A 45 10.29 -6.85 2.14
C VAL A 45 9.41 -7.62 3.11
N VAL A 46 9.96 -7.94 4.29
CA VAL A 46 9.23 -8.58 5.39
C VAL A 46 9.25 -7.65 6.59
N GLY A 47 8.11 -7.42 7.23
CA GLY A 47 8.01 -6.53 8.38
C GLY A 47 6.64 -6.63 9.04
N HIS A 48 6.32 -5.65 9.89
CA HIS A 48 5.01 -5.54 10.52
C HIS A 48 4.37 -4.20 10.16
N ALA A 49 3.12 -4.23 9.69
CA ALA A 49 2.27 -3.08 9.44
C ALA A 49 0.84 -3.41 9.85
N ALA A 50 0.18 -2.49 10.57
CA ALA A 50 -1.19 -2.69 11.02
C ALA A 50 -2.17 -2.77 9.81
N SER A 51 -1.97 -1.93 8.80
CA SER A 51 -2.56 -2.13 7.46
C SER A 51 -1.53 -1.78 6.40
N ILE A 52 -1.56 -2.49 5.28
CA ILE A 52 -0.76 -2.15 4.11
C ILE A 52 -1.45 -2.59 2.82
N SER A 53 -1.32 -1.79 1.77
CA SER A 53 -1.93 -2.01 0.46
C SER A 53 -0.96 -1.70 -0.68
N ALA A 54 -1.22 -2.30 -1.84
CA ALA A 54 -0.53 -1.93 -3.07
C ALA A 54 -0.75 -0.44 -3.38
N GLY A 55 0.25 0.20 -3.99
CA GLY A 55 0.26 1.63 -4.29
C GLY A 55 0.85 2.51 -3.20
N GLU A 56 0.78 2.10 -1.92
CA GLU A 56 1.38 2.87 -0.82
C GLU A 56 2.91 3.01 -0.96
N PHE A 57 3.43 4.08 -0.40
CA PHE A 57 4.88 4.27 -0.24
C PHE A 57 5.33 3.78 1.13
N ILE A 58 6.47 3.08 1.17
CA ILE A 58 7.09 2.66 2.43
C ILE A 58 8.42 3.36 2.68
N HIS A 59 8.70 3.55 3.96
CA HIS A 59 10.01 3.83 4.51
C HIS A 59 10.33 2.72 5.52
N ALA A 60 11.26 1.85 5.17
CA ALA A 60 11.67 0.72 5.99
C ALA A 60 13.11 0.89 6.48
N VAL A 61 13.37 0.53 7.74
CA VAL A 61 14.71 0.43 8.31
C VAL A 61 14.91 -0.98 8.81
N GLY A 62 16.02 -1.60 8.45
CA GLY A 62 16.23 -3.01 8.76
C GLY A 62 17.49 -3.57 8.14
N VAL A 63 17.50 -4.89 7.92
CA VAL A 63 18.68 -5.63 7.49
C VAL A 63 18.35 -6.55 6.32
N TRP A 64 19.30 -6.75 5.43
CA TRP A 64 19.20 -7.80 4.42
C TRP A 64 19.43 -9.17 5.04
N PHE A 65 18.64 -10.15 4.63
CA PHE A 65 18.86 -11.54 5.00
C PHE A 65 18.50 -12.46 3.84
N THR A 66 19.10 -13.65 3.83
CA THR A 66 18.79 -14.67 2.84
C THR A 66 17.97 -15.77 3.50
N ASP A 67 16.71 -15.89 3.10
CA ASP A 67 15.85 -17.00 3.47
C ASP A 67 16.18 -18.24 2.63
N ARG A 68 16.12 -19.43 3.25
CA ARG A 68 16.46 -20.69 2.58
C ARG A 68 15.46 -21.08 1.49
N MET A 69 14.20 -20.68 1.61
CA MET A 69 13.14 -20.99 0.65
C MET A 69 12.88 -19.85 -0.33
N HIS A 70 13.02 -18.60 0.13
CA HIS A 70 12.59 -17.41 -0.61
C HIS A 70 13.72 -16.52 -1.12
N GLY A 71 14.98 -16.82 -0.77
CA GLY A 71 16.16 -16.09 -1.23
C GLY A 71 16.36 -14.76 -0.50
N LEU A 72 16.98 -13.79 -1.17
CA LEU A 72 17.32 -12.49 -0.57
C LEU A 72 16.07 -11.66 -0.28
N GLN A 73 15.91 -11.22 0.96
CA GLN A 73 14.82 -10.37 1.41
C GLN A 73 15.36 -9.26 2.32
N PHE A 74 14.59 -8.16 2.40
CA PHE A 74 14.83 -7.10 3.37
C PHE A 74 13.92 -7.29 4.58
N LYS A 75 14.50 -7.54 5.75
CA LYS A 75 13.77 -7.64 7.02
C LYS A 75 13.73 -6.27 7.68
N ALA A 76 12.56 -5.63 7.65
CA ALA A 76 12.30 -4.35 8.28
C ALA A 76 12.06 -4.52 9.79
N ASP A 77 12.93 -3.90 10.59
CA ASP A 77 12.71 -3.71 12.04
C ASP A 77 11.68 -2.59 12.27
N PHE A 78 11.70 -1.58 11.40
CA PHE A 78 10.74 -0.48 11.36
C PHE A 78 10.18 -0.34 9.96
N LEU A 79 8.85 -0.16 9.85
CA LEU A 79 8.14 0.02 8.60
C LEU A 79 7.08 1.10 8.76
N LYS A 80 7.26 2.22 8.05
CA LYS A 80 6.26 3.29 7.97
C LYS A 80 5.64 3.30 6.58
N THR A 81 4.31 3.38 6.53
CA THR A 81 3.54 3.53 5.29
C THR A 81 3.06 4.97 5.12
N THR A 82 2.89 5.37 3.86
CA THR A 82 2.28 6.64 3.48
C THR A 82 1.31 6.40 2.31
N PRO A 83 0.16 7.09 2.28
CA PRO A 83 -0.78 6.97 1.16
C PRO A 83 -0.12 7.30 -0.18
N PRO A 84 -0.59 6.70 -1.29
CA PRO A 84 -0.11 7.06 -2.61
C PRO A 84 -0.49 8.50 -2.97
N THR A 85 0.43 9.20 -3.62
CA THR A 85 0.20 10.53 -4.16
C THR A 85 0.16 10.56 -5.70
N THR A 86 0.60 9.49 -6.35
CA THR A 86 0.62 9.37 -7.81
C THR A 86 -0.64 8.69 -8.32
N ALA A 87 -1.07 9.04 -9.53
CA ALA A 87 -2.23 8.39 -10.17
C ALA A 87 -2.09 6.85 -10.22
N GLU A 88 -0.91 6.34 -10.59
CA GLU A 88 -0.63 4.90 -10.63
C GLU A 88 -0.76 4.24 -9.24
N GLY A 89 -0.23 4.90 -8.20
CA GLY A 89 -0.33 4.41 -6.82
C GLY A 89 -1.77 4.43 -6.30
N ILE A 90 -2.51 5.49 -6.61
CA ILE A 90 -3.93 5.63 -6.26
C ILE A 90 -4.76 4.54 -6.93
N GLU A 91 -4.52 4.27 -8.21
CA GLU A 91 -5.21 3.20 -8.95
C GLU A 91 -4.96 1.84 -8.30
N LYS A 92 -3.70 1.51 -7.99
CA LYS A 92 -3.33 0.27 -7.31
C LYS A 92 -3.99 0.17 -5.93
N TYR A 93 -4.02 1.26 -5.19
CA TYR A 93 -4.59 1.31 -3.85
C TYR A 93 -6.10 1.09 -3.87
N LEU A 94 -6.84 1.78 -4.74
CA LEU A 94 -8.27 1.59 -4.87
C LEU A 94 -8.60 0.20 -5.45
N GLY A 95 -7.75 -0.30 -6.36
CA GLY A 95 -7.91 -1.60 -7.00
C GLY A 95 -7.51 -2.79 -6.11
N SER A 96 -6.85 -2.57 -4.97
CA SER A 96 -6.38 -3.63 -4.07
C SER A 96 -7.52 -4.35 -3.34
N GLY A 97 -8.73 -3.77 -3.37
CA GLY A 97 -9.87 -4.25 -2.58
C GLY A 97 -9.95 -3.62 -1.19
N MET A 98 -9.02 -2.72 -0.84
CA MET A 98 -9.03 -2.02 0.45
C MET A 98 -10.28 -1.13 0.62
N VAL A 99 -10.81 -0.60 -0.49
CA VAL A 99 -12.06 0.17 -0.51
C VAL A 99 -13.17 -0.70 -1.07
N ARG A 100 -14.13 -1.07 -0.22
CA ARG A 100 -15.22 -1.95 -0.62
C ARG A 100 -16.04 -1.34 -1.75
N GLY A 101 -16.22 -2.11 -2.82
CA GLY A 101 -17.00 -1.66 -3.99
C GLY A 101 -16.16 -1.08 -5.13
N ILE A 102 -14.84 -0.90 -4.94
CA ILE A 102 -13.92 -0.57 -6.03
C ILE A 102 -13.07 -1.81 -6.35
N GLY A 103 -13.26 -2.35 -7.56
CA GLY A 103 -12.34 -3.34 -8.13
C GLY A 103 -11.38 -2.68 -9.12
N PRO A 104 -10.36 -3.41 -9.62
CA PRO A 104 -9.31 -2.86 -10.48
C PRO A 104 -9.83 -2.06 -11.69
N LYS A 105 -10.88 -2.56 -12.37
CA LYS A 105 -11.49 -1.87 -13.52
C LYS A 105 -12.13 -0.53 -13.16
N PHE A 106 -12.75 -0.43 -11.98
CA PHE A 106 -13.35 0.83 -11.54
C PHE A 106 -12.29 1.78 -11.01
N ALA A 107 -11.27 1.28 -10.30
CA ALA A 107 -10.13 2.08 -9.88
C ALA A 107 -9.49 2.79 -11.08
N GLN A 108 -9.20 2.04 -12.16
CA GLN A 108 -8.66 2.60 -13.40
C GLN A 108 -9.54 3.73 -13.96
N ARG A 109 -10.86 3.53 -14.03
CA ARG A 109 -11.79 4.53 -14.58
C ARG A 109 -11.93 5.77 -13.71
N ILE A 110 -11.96 5.59 -12.39
CA ILE A 110 -12.07 6.68 -11.42
C ILE A 110 -10.80 7.54 -11.50
N VAL A 111 -9.62 6.90 -11.48
CA VAL A 111 -8.35 7.62 -11.57
C VAL A 111 -8.16 8.24 -12.96
N ALA A 112 -8.63 7.60 -14.03
CA ALA A 112 -8.62 8.23 -15.35
C ALA A 112 -9.48 9.51 -15.42
N ALA A 113 -10.52 9.62 -14.60
CA ALA A 113 -11.38 10.80 -14.54
C ALA A 113 -10.84 11.90 -13.61
N PHE A 114 -10.27 11.53 -12.45
CA PHE A 114 -9.92 12.49 -11.38
C PHE A 114 -8.42 12.59 -11.07
N GLY A 115 -7.59 11.71 -11.62
CA GLY A 115 -6.15 11.70 -11.44
C GLY A 115 -5.74 11.62 -9.97
N GLU A 116 -4.76 12.45 -9.60
CA GLU A 116 -4.21 12.51 -8.23
C GLU A 116 -5.20 13.06 -7.20
N GLY A 117 -6.24 13.79 -7.65
CA GLY A 117 -7.32 14.30 -6.79
C GLY A 117 -8.38 13.25 -6.43
N THR A 118 -8.24 12.00 -6.85
CA THR A 118 -9.27 10.96 -6.67
C THR A 118 -9.71 10.79 -5.21
N PHE A 119 -8.77 10.79 -4.26
CA PHE A 119 -9.12 10.63 -2.84
C PHE A 119 -9.95 11.80 -2.31
N GLU A 120 -9.60 13.03 -2.69
CA GLU A 120 -10.35 14.23 -2.33
C GLU A 120 -11.77 14.18 -2.92
N ILE A 121 -11.93 13.72 -4.16
CA ILE A 121 -13.25 13.55 -4.79
C ILE A 121 -14.10 12.51 -4.05
N ILE A 122 -13.54 11.36 -3.70
CA ILE A 122 -14.28 10.32 -2.96
C ILE A 122 -14.74 10.87 -1.60
N GLU A 123 -13.91 11.69 -0.95
CA GLU A 123 -14.16 12.20 0.39
C GLU A 123 -15.11 13.42 0.40
N ALA A 124 -14.79 14.46 -0.35
CA ALA A 124 -15.48 15.76 -0.30
C ALA A 124 -16.65 15.85 -1.30
N GLU A 125 -16.55 15.18 -2.44
CA GLU A 125 -17.50 15.28 -3.54
C GLU A 125 -17.95 13.92 -4.11
N PRO A 126 -18.37 12.94 -3.29
CA PRO A 126 -18.66 11.57 -3.77
C PRO A 126 -19.74 11.49 -4.86
N ALA A 127 -20.60 12.51 -4.95
CA ALA A 127 -21.60 12.64 -6.01
C ALA A 127 -20.97 12.71 -7.42
N ARG A 128 -19.73 13.21 -7.54
CA ARG A 128 -18.96 13.31 -8.79
C ARG A 128 -18.49 11.95 -9.30
N LEU A 129 -18.43 10.92 -8.45
CA LEU A 129 -18.16 9.55 -8.91
C LEU A 129 -19.14 9.08 -10.00
N ARG A 130 -20.33 9.69 -10.08
CA ARG A 130 -21.33 9.43 -11.13
C ARG A 130 -20.93 9.96 -12.52
N GLU A 131 -19.92 10.84 -12.61
CA GLU A 131 -19.31 11.25 -13.88
C GLU A 131 -18.57 10.08 -14.54
N VAL A 132 -18.18 9.05 -13.76
CA VAL A 132 -17.45 7.89 -14.24
C VAL A 132 -18.41 6.84 -14.81
N SER A 133 -18.18 6.46 -16.07
CA SER A 133 -18.99 5.46 -16.76
C SER A 133 -19.09 4.12 -16.00
N GLY A 134 -20.34 3.72 -15.71
CA GLY A 134 -20.67 2.50 -14.98
C GLY A 134 -20.80 2.67 -13.45
N ILE A 135 -20.63 3.89 -12.92
CA ILE A 135 -20.88 4.22 -11.52
C ILE A 135 -22.21 4.97 -11.41
N GLY A 136 -23.28 4.25 -11.06
CA GLY A 136 -24.55 4.85 -10.68
C GLY A 136 -24.60 5.27 -9.21
N GLU A 137 -25.68 5.91 -8.80
CA GLU A 137 -25.90 6.41 -7.42
C GLU A 137 -25.62 5.36 -6.34
N MET A 138 -26.23 4.18 -6.44
CA MET A 138 -26.02 3.08 -5.47
C MET A 138 -24.54 2.71 -5.32
N ARG A 139 -23.78 2.70 -6.42
CA ARG A 139 -22.36 2.34 -6.40
C ARG A 139 -21.52 3.49 -5.83
N ALA A 140 -21.82 4.74 -6.19
CA ALA A 140 -21.17 5.91 -5.60
C ALA A 140 -21.35 5.95 -4.08
N THR A 141 -22.58 5.73 -3.58
CA THR A 141 -22.86 5.66 -2.15
C THR A 141 -22.09 4.54 -1.46
N ARG A 142 -22.02 3.35 -2.07
CA ARG A 142 -21.26 2.22 -1.51
C ARG A 142 -19.76 2.50 -1.47
N ILE A 143 -19.22 3.12 -2.52
CA ILE A 143 -17.79 3.50 -2.57
C ILE A 143 -17.48 4.53 -1.48
N ALA A 144 -18.31 5.56 -1.33
CA ALA A 144 -18.14 6.58 -0.30
C ALA A 144 -18.21 5.97 1.11
N ALA A 145 -19.17 5.08 1.36
CA ALA A 145 -19.26 4.36 2.64
C ALA A 145 -18.03 3.49 2.91
N GLY A 146 -17.59 2.70 1.92
CA GLY A 146 -16.39 1.86 2.05
C GLY A 146 -15.12 2.69 2.25
N TRP A 147 -15.03 3.88 1.66
CA TRP A 147 -13.94 4.81 1.89
C TRP A 147 -13.95 5.36 3.31
N ALA A 148 -15.11 5.78 3.82
CA ALA A 148 -15.26 6.29 5.17
C ALA A 148 -14.90 5.24 6.23
N GLU A 149 -15.34 3.98 6.06
CA GLU A 149 -14.97 2.86 6.93
C GLU A 149 -13.46 2.65 6.95
N GLN A 150 -12.82 2.63 5.78
CA GLN A 150 -11.38 2.45 5.64
C GLN A 150 -10.59 3.58 6.32
N LYS A 151 -11.02 4.82 6.10
CA LYS A 151 -10.38 6.01 6.68
C LYS A 151 -10.45 5.97 8.20
N ALA A 152 -11.60 5.64 8.78
CA ALA A 152 -11.76 5.50 10.22
C ALA A 152 -10.78 4.48 10.81
N VAL A 153 -10.56 3.34 10.14
CA VAL A 153 -9.57 2.34 10.57
C VAL A 153 -8.15 2.94 10.54
N ARG A 154 -7.80 3.72 9.51
CA ARG A 154 -6.49 4.37 9.40
C ARG A 154 -6.24 5.46 10.44
N ASP A 155 -7.24 6.29 10.70
CA ASP A 155 -7.10 7.40 11.65
C ASP A 155 -6.95 6.90 13.10
N ILE A 156 -7.44 5.70 13.42
CA ILE A 156 -7.25 5.04 14.73
C ILE A 156 -5.82 4.51 14.92
N MET A 157 -5.09 4.24 13.83
CA MET A 157 -3.74 3.65 13.87
C MET A 157 -2.60 4.68 13.99
N VAL A 158 -2.92 5.98 14.13
CA VAL A 158 -1.97 7.09 14.28
C VAL A 158 -1.66 7.39 15.74
#